data_AF-A0A7S0R9C2-F1
#
_entry.id   AF-A0A7S0R9C2-F1
#
_cell.length_a   1.000
_cell.length_b   1.000
_cell.length_c   1.000
_cell.angle_alpha   90.00
_cell.angle_beta   90.00
_cell.angle_gamma   90.00
#
_symmetry.space_group_name_H-M   'P 1'
#
loop_
_entity.id
_entity.type
_entity.pdbx_description
1 polymer ?
#
loop_
_entity_poly.entity_id
_entity_poly.type
_entity_poly.pdbx_seq_one_letter_code
_entity_poly.pdbx_strand_id
1 'polypeptide(L)'
;AAAPAPAAEAAPAPAAPAPKVNVTAEAPAPVVKAPLVFATKAEAREAFKAMLSERGVKHDQSWDSAMRVILTDERYGALKSLGEKKSCFNEWQMHTVKQEKENRRLKVKKDREAFTAMLRECAELKSSTRSSEAADLLEGDARWTNIESVRDRQELFSEYMVELAAREKEQRKQERKERCAAFRKLLEETSSVKVDSQWRKVVERLEGEPAFRALDPRVRLEVFADYVRDLERHAEEQKLEEKAAKKRQEAKNRAAFKALLKEHVEGNRITARTAWKEYLLFCKHEDAYQAMCSNAGGSRPRELFEDVVEELAERLEADKSCVKDALKLAKFEMTSATSREEVAAQLGQAEGGIGEKLKAISEHNMALIFQDLVDRCKEKEEKALKRKKRALQDFQDHLAGNRSVTAASTWAELKGELEGTSAYKALDDPTAAQGALEAYVEELAAKAKAREERKEREKEEKKSRKSHRDHDDDDDDGRERRKEKKRHKDKKRHREEREDGEEGSEEGDHSDDERRRKKKRSSRKHDLDDRDDDSDDDRRRRKEKKRHRDRDGDDKEDGEC
;
A
#
# COMPACT_ATOMS: atom_id res chain seq x y z
N ALA A 1 -32.30 34.02 64.62
CA ALA A 1 -32.18 33.93 66.08
C ALA A 1 -32.30 32.45 66.46
N ALA A 2 -31.37 31.83 67.18
CA ALA A 2 -30.76 32.20 68.47
C ALA A 2 -31.73 31.94 69.65
N ALA A 3 -31.33 31.07 70.56
CA ALA A 3 -32.04 30.74 71.81
C ALA A 3 -31.84 31.83 72.88
N PRO A 4 -32.56 31.79 74.02
CA PRO A 4 -32.04 31.01 75.17
C PRO A 4 -33.13 30.39 76.09
N ALA A 5 -32.67 29.68 77.13
CA ALA A 5 -33.36 29.46 78.42
C ALA A 5 -32.55 30.17 79.53
N PRO A 6 -33.11 30.49 80.74
CA PRO A 6 -33.08 29.50 81.85
C PRO A 6 -34.13 29.71 83.00
N ALA A 7 -34.02 28.87 84.05
CA ALA A 7 -34.40 29.08 85.48
C ALA A 7 -35.89 29.37 85.87
N ALA A 8 -36.59 28.48 86.60
CA ALA A 8 -36.63 28.31 88.08
C ALA A 8 -37.73 29.21 88.75
N GLU A 9 -38.34 28.98 89.94
CA GLU A 9 -38.30 27.95 91.02
C GLU A 9 -39.64 28.09 91.86
N ALA A 10 -40.00 27.47 93.01
CA ALA A 10 -39.47 26.48 93.97
C ALA A 10 -40.62 25.88 94.86
N ALA A 11 -40.28 24.94 95.78
CA ALA A 11 -40.89 24.72 97.11
C ALA A 11 -42.33 24.10 97.25
N PRO A 12 -42.73 23.57 98.44
CA PRO A 12 -41.97 22.70 99.39
C PRO A 12 -42.79 21.56 100.10
N ALA A 13 -42.07 20.60 100.73
CA ALA A 13 -42.35 19.88 102.01
C ALA A 13 -43.71 19.12 102.21
N PRO A 14 -43.87 18.13 103.15
CA PRO A 14 -43.06 17.70 104.33
C PRO A 14 -42.28 16.36 104.10
N ALA A 15 -41.66 15.63 105.05
CA ALA A 15 -41.24 15.78 106.47
C ALA A 15 -40.15 14.69 106.80
N ALA A 16 -39.90 14.38 108.08
CA ALA A 16 -39.02 13.30 108.59
C ALA A 16 -39.66 12.57 109.81
N PRO A 17 -39.07 11.49 110.39
CA PRO A 17 -37.93 11.65 111.32
C PRO A 17 -36.82 10.57 111.21
N ALA A 18 -35.75 10.72 112.00
CA ALA A 18 -34.68 9.74 112.24
C ALA A 18 -34.74 9.19 113.69
N PRO A 19 -33.92 8.18 114.08
CA PRO A 19 -32.56 8.48 114.56
C PRO A 19 -31.48 7.40 114.21
N LYS A 20 -30.25 7.56 114.74
CA LYS A 20 -29.10 6.65 114.57
C LYS A 20 -28.69 5.99 115.89
N VAL A 21 -28.25 4.72 115.88
CA VAL A 21 -27.35 4.12 116.89
C VAL A 21 -26.45 3.06 116.22
N ASN A 22 -25.16 2.99 116.60
CA ASN A 22 -24.23 1.90 116.24
C ASN A 22 -24.09 0.91 117.41
N VAL A 23 -24.06 -0.41 117.16
CA VAL A 23 -23.23 -1.41 117.88
C VAL A 23 -22.77 -2.50 116.89
N THR A 24 -21.59 -3.05 117.12
CA THR A 24 -20.86 -4.01 116.26
C THR A 24 -21.28 -5.47 116.45
N ALA A 25 -21.41 -6.20 115.34
CA ALA A 25 -21.21 -7.65 115.16
C ALA A 25 -21.16 -7.93 113.64
N GLU A 26 -20.50 -8.94 113.08
CA GLU A 26 -19.35 -9.79 113.44
C GLU A 26 -18.89 -10.41 112.09
N ALA A 27 -17.59 -10.58 111.83
CA ALA A 27 -17.11 -10.81 110.47
C ALA A 27 -16.87 -12.30 110.12
N PRO A 28 -17.55 -12.87 109.10
CA PRO A 28 -17.09 -14.10 108.46
C PRO A 28 -15.87 -13.79 107.59
N ALA A 29 -14.80 -14.59 107.73
CA ALA A 29 -13.55 -14.36 107.01
C ALA A 29 -13.69 -14.56 105.49
N PRO A 30 -13.03 -13.75 104.64
CA PRO A 30 -13.06 -13.94 103.19
C PRO A 30 -12.27 -15.19 102.79
N VAL A 31 -12.96 -16.20 102.27
CA VAL A 31 -12.32 -17.42 101.74
C VAL A 31 -11.66 -17.08 100.41
N VAL A 32 -10.38 -16.72 100.46
CA VAL A 32 -9.53 -16.48 99.28
C VAL A 32 -9.25 -17.81 98.58
N LYS A 33 -10.15 -18.23 97.68
CA LYS A 33 -9.87 -19.31 96.74
C LYS A 33 -8.86 -18.86 95.68
N ALA A 34 -8.09 -19.81 95.17
CA ALA A 34 -6.99 -19.54 94.24
C ALA A 34 -7.48 -18.90 92.93
N PRO A 35 -6.71 -17.97 92.31
CA PRO A 35 -7.05 -17.44 91.00
C PRO A 35 -7.05 -18.53 89.94
N LEU A 36 -8.07 -18.55 89.07
CA LEU A 36 -8.04 -19.37 87.85
C LEU A 36 -6.91 -18.89 86.94
N VAL A 37 -5.87 -19.71 86.81
CA VAL A 37 -4.68 -19.42 85.98
C VAL A 37 -4.95 -19.87 84.54
N PHE A 38 -5.32 -18.92 83.69
CA PHE A 38 -5.40 -19.12 82.25
C PHE A 38 -3.99 -19.16 81.66
N ALA A 39 -3.77 -20.02 80.65
CA ALA A 39 -2.44 -20.25 80.07
C ALA A 39 -1.86 -19.00 79.40
N THR A 40 -2.72 -18.16 78.81
CA THR A 40 -2.33 -16.90 78.17
C THR A 40 -3.11 -15.69 78.71
N LYS A 41 -2.52 -14.50 78.56
CA LYS A 41 -3.17 -13.22 78.84
C LYS A 41 -4.35 -12.93 77.90
N ALA A 42 -4.43 -13.59 76.74
CA ALA A 42 -5.56 -13.48 75.83
C ALA A 42 -6.77 -14.27 76.36
N GLU A 43 -6.59 -15.54 76.73
CA GLU A 43 -7.64 -16.37 77.33
C GLU A 43 -8.16 -15.78 78.64
N ALA A 44 -7.28 -15.21 79.49
CA ALA A 44 -7.68 -14.50 80.71
C ALA A 44 -8.62 -13.32 80.43
N ARG A 45 -8.46 -12.64 79.28
CA ARG A 45 -9.34 -11.55 78.84
C ARG A 45 -10.66 -12.09 78.29
N GLU A 46 -10.62 -13.09 77.40
CA GLU A 46 -11.85 -13.67 76.83
C GLU A 46 -12.70 -14.38 77.89
N ALA A 47 -12.09 -15.05 78.88
CA ALA A 47 -12.82 -15.61 80.02
C ALA A 47 -13.47 -14.53 80.91
N PHE A 48 -12.81 -13.37 81.08
CA PHE A 48 -13.39 -12.22 81.76
C PHE A 48 -14.55 -11.60 80.96
N LYS A 49 -14.45 -11.55 79.61
CA LYS A 49 -15.54 -11.12 78.73
C LYS A 49 -16.74 -12.07 78.72
N ALA A 50 -16.48 -13.38 78.69
CA ALA A 50 -17.52 -14.42 78.79
C ALA A 50 -18.27 -14.32 80.13
N MET A 51 -17.54 -14.16 81.23
CA MET A 51 -18.11 -13.93 82.57
C MET A 51 -19.03 -12.70 82.63
N LEU A 52 -18.70 -11.59 81.95
CA LEU A 52 -19.59 -10.41 81.87
C LEU A 52 -20.94 -10.80 81.24
N SER A 53 -20.90 -11.46 80.08
CA SER A 53 -22.11 -11.91 79.37
C SER A 53 -22.92 -12.95 80.17
N GLU A 54 -22.26 -13.96 80.74
CA GLU A 54 -22.91 -15.03 81.52
C GLU A 54 -23.57 -14.52 82.81
N ARG A 55 -22.99 -13.52 83.47
CA ARG A 55 -23.54 -12.91 84.68
C ARG A 55 -24.64 -11.89 84.41
N GLY A 56 -25.10 -11.76 83.16
CA GLY A 56 -26.17 -10.83 82.79
C GLY A 56 -25.78 -9.36 82.92
N VAL A 57 -24.48 -9.05 82.87
CA VAL A 57 -24.03 -7.67 82.74
C VAL A 57 -24.48 -7.18 81.37
N LYS A 58 -25.16 -6.04 81.33
CA LYS A 58 -25.63 -5.40 80.10
C LYS A 58 -24.64 -4.36 79.61
N HIS A 59 -24.69 -4.05 78.31
CA HIS A 59 -23.82 -3.03 77.69
C HIS A 59 -24.13 -1.59 78.13
N ASP A 60 -25.24 -1.34 78.83
CA ASP A 60 -25.65 -0.03 79.36
C ASP A 60 -25.20 0.21 80.82
N GLN A 61 -24.69 -0.82 81.51
CA GLN A 61 -24.30 -0.72 82.92
C GLN A 61 -22.98 0.05 83.10
N SER A 62 -22.88 0.80 84.21
CA SER A 62 -21.63 1.40 84.64
C SER A 62 -20.67 0.35 85.21
N TRP A 63 -19.37 0.60 85.09
CA TRP A 63 -18.30 -0.24 85.66
C TRP A 63 -18.57 -0.62 87.12
N ASP A 64 -18.94 0.36 87.96
CA ASP A 64 -19.16 0.15 89.39
C ASP A 64 -20.45 -0.60 89.72
N SER A 65 -21.42 -0.65 88.79
CA SER A 65 -22.59 -1.54 88.90
C SER A 65 -22.23 -2.96 88.47
N ALA A 66 -21.60 -3.12 87.30
CA ALA A 66 -21.14 -4.41 86.79
C ALA A 66 -20.20 -5.10 87.78
N MET A 67 -19.27 -4.34 88.38
CA MET A 67 -18.30 -4.84 89.35
C MET A 67 -18.96 -5.54 90.55
N ARG A 68 -20.09 -5.04 91.06
CA ARG A 68 -20.83 -5.69 92.16
C ARG A 68 -21.41 -7.05 91.78
N VAL A 69 -21.75 -7.24 90.51
CA VAL A 69 -22.33 -8.50 89.99
C VAL A 69 -21.23 -9.54 89.74
N ILE A 70 -20.05 -9.12 89.28
CA ILE A 70 -18.94 -10.03 88.93
C ILE A 70 -17.95 -10.28 90.07
N LEU A 71 -17.92 -9.45 91.13
CA LEU A 71 -17.01 -9.60 92.28
C LEU A 71 -17.11 -10.98 92.99
N THR A 72 -18.20 -11.71 92.79
CA THR A 72 -18.49 -13.03 93.37
C THR A 72 -18.15 -14.21 92.45
N ASP A 73 -17.74 -13.96 91.20
CA ASP A 73 -17.34 -15.02 90.25
C ASP A 73 -15.84 -15.33 90.37
N GLU A 74 -15.48 -16.62 90.43
CA GLU A 74 -14.09 -17.08 90.57
C GLU A 74 -13.19 -16.60 89.40
N ARG A 75 -13.78 -16.31 88.22
CA ARG A 75 -13.08 -15.74 87.04
C ARG A 75 -12.79 -14.24 87.16
N TYR A 76 -13.37 -13.52 88.14
CA TYR A 76 -12.99 -12.14 88.42
C TYR A 76 -11.51 -12.03 88.82
N GLY A 77 -10.90 -13.10 89.34
CA GLY A 77 -9.47 -13.21 89.63
C GLY A 77 -8.56 -13.34 88.41
N ALA A 78 -9.08 -13.58 87.20
CA ALA A 78 -8.29 -13.86 85.99
C ALA A 78 -7.35 -12.73 85.57
N LEU A 79 -7.78 -11.48 85.78
CA LEU A 79 -7.00 -10.26 85.48
C LEU A 79 -6.47 -9.66 86.79
N LYS A 80 -5.18 -9.33 86.83
CA LYS A 80 -4.50 -8.96 88.08
C LYS A 80 -4.68 -7.48 88.46
N SER A 81 -4.85 -6.58 87.49
CA SER A 81 -5.04 -5.14 87.73
C SER A 81 -6.49 -4.69 87.52
N LEU A 82 -6.99 -3.81 88.41
CA LEU A 82 -8.28 -3.12 88.22
C LEU A 82 -8.32 -2.30 86.93
N GLY A 83 -7.19 -1.72 86.51
CA GLY A 83 -7.08 -0.99 85.25
C GLY A 83 -7.25 -1.91 84.03
N GLU A 84 -6.69 -3.12 84.08
CA GLU A 84 -6.87 -4.12 83.02
C GLU A 84 -8.32 -4.63 82.97
N LYS A 85 -8.95 -4.87 84.13
CA LYS A 85 -10.37 -5.26 84.19
C LYS A 85 -11.28 -4.19 83.59
N LYS A 86 -11.04 -2.91 83.93
CA LYS A 86 -11.82 -1.78 83.41
C LYS A 86 -11.58 -1.55 81.91
N SER A 87 -10.35 -1.75 81.42
CA SER A 87 -10.04 -1.75 79.98
C SER A 87 -10.84 -2.84 79.26
N CYS A 88 -10.75 -4.09 79.72
CA CYS A 88 -11.44 -5.21 79.07
C CYS A 88 -12.96 -5.15 79.20
N PHE A 89 -13.50 -4.50 80.23
CA PHE A 89 -14.92 -4.15 80.32
C PHE A 89 -15.32 -3.11 79.27
N ASN A 90 -14.57 -2.01 79.12
CA ASN A 90 -14.84 -0.99 78.09
C ASN A 90 -14.72 -1.59 76.67
N GLU A 91 -13.70 -2.42 76.43
CA GLU A 91 -13.50 -3.16 75.17
C GLU A 91 -14.70 -4.08 74.88
N TRP A 92 -15.18 -4.84 75.87
CA TRP A 92 -16.38 -5.68 75.77
C TRP A 92 -17.64 -4.85 75.51
N GLN A 93 -17.82 -3.74 76.22
CA GLN A 93 -18.98 -2.86 76.08
C GLN A 93 -19.06 -2.29 74.66
N MET A 94 -17.94 -1.77 74.13
CA MET A 94 -17.82 -1.30 72.75
C MET A 94 -18.05 -2.43 71.73
N HIS A 95 -17.51 -3.62 71.99
CA HIS A 95 -17.66 -4.78 71.11
C HIS A 95 -19.12 -5.29 71.06
N THR A 96 -19.80 -5.39 72.20
CA THR A 96 -21.19 -5.83 72.30
C THR A 96 -22.13 -4.83 71.63
N VAL A 97 -21.96 -3.52 71.87
CA VAL A 97 -22.74 -2.47 71.15
C VAL A 97 -22.48 -2.52 69.64
N LYS A 98 -21.24 -2.79 69.20
CA LYS A 98 -20.93 -2.99 67.78
C LYS A 98 -21.64 -4.23 67.22
N GLN A 99 -21.57 -5.37 67.90
CA GLN A 99 -22.21 -6.61 67.45
C GLN A 99 -23.74 -6.51 67.45
N GLU A 100 -24.39 -5.88 68.44
CA GLU A 100 -25.84 -5.66 68.42
C GLU A 100 -26.26 -4.79 67.22
N LYS A 101 -25.51 -3.72 66.94
CA LYS A 101 -25.73 -2.85 65.79
C LYS A 101 -25.51 -3.57 64.45
N GLU A 102 -24.53 -4.48 64.40
CA GLU A 102 -24.22 -5.32 63.23
C GLU A 102 -25.29 -6.40 63.02
N ASN A 103 -25.67 -7.13 64.07
CA ASN A 103 -26.75 -8.13 64.07
C ASN A 103 -28.10 -7.50 63.68
N ARG A 104 -28.41 -6.29 64.16
CA ARG A 104 -29.62 -5.56 63.74
C ARG A 104 -29.58 -5.20 62.25
N ARG A 105 -28.42 -4.73 61.74
CA ARG A 105 -28.23 -4.47 60.30
C ARG A 105 -28.37 -5.74 59.47
N LEU A 106 -27.78 -6.84 59.92
CA LEU A 106 -27.83 -8.14 59.24
C LEU A 106 -29.25 -8.72 59.24
N LYS A 107 -29.99 -8.59 60.35
CA LYS A 107 -31.43 -8.95 60.41
C LYS A 107 -32.22 -8.12 59.38
N VAL A 108 -32.14 -6.78 59.44
CA VAL A 108 -32.88 -5.92 58.49
C VAL A 108 -32.51 -6.23 57.03
N LYS A 109 -31.23 -6.48 56.73
CA LYS A 109 -30.81 -6.93 55.39
C LYS A 109 -31.47 -8.26 55.01
N LYS A 110 -31.39 -9.27 55.89
CA LYS A 110 -31.99 -10.60 55.65
C LYS A 110 -33.51 -10.53 55.47
N ASP A 111 -34.19 -9.69 56.25
CA ASP A 111 -35.65 -9.52 56.17
C ASP A 111 -36.06 -8.82 54.87
N ARG A 112 -35.31 -7.80 54.42
CA ARG A 112 -35.50 -7.16 53.09
C ARG A 112 -35.20 -8.16 51.95
N GLU A 113 -34.13 -8.94 52.04
CA GLU A 113 -33.79 -10.01 51.07
C GLU A 113 -34.86 -11.12 51.03
N ALA A 114 -35.40 -11.54 52.18
CA ALA A 114 -36.47 -12.53 52.27
C ALA A 114 -37.80 -12.02 51.72
N PHE A 115 -38.12 -10.74 51.91
CA PHE A 115 -39.28 -10.08 51.31
C PHE A 115 -39.16 -10.04 49.78
N THR A 116 -38.01 -9.66 49.22
CA THR A 116 -37.80 -9.71 47.76
C THR A 116 -37.76 -11.16 47.22
N ALA A 117 -37.31 -12.15 48.00
CA ALA A 117 -37.38 -13.56 47.62
C ALA A 117 -38.84 -14.06 47.53
N MET A 118 -39.67 -13.77 48.52
CA MET A 118 -41.12 -14.02 48.52
C MET A 118 -41.80 -13.43 47.27
N LEU A 119 -41.46 -12.19 46.90
CA LEU A 119 -41.99 -11.56 45.69
C LEU A 119 -41.52 -12.24 44.39
N ARG A 120 -40.33 -12.85 44.38
CA ARG A 120 -39.82 -13.66 43.24
C ARG A 120 -40.44 -15.06 43.16
N GLU A 121 -40.85 -15.61 44.29
CA GLU A 121 -41.51 -16.93 44.39
C GLU A 121 -43.00 -16.88 44.01
N CYS A 122 -43.66 -15.74 44.20
CA CYS A 122 -45.09 -15.56 43.90
C CYS A 122 -45.35 -15.47 42.39
N ALA A 123 -45.64 -16.61 41.76
CA ALA A 123 -45.91 -16.73 40.32
C ALA A 123 -47.19 -16.00 39.83
N GLU A 124 -48.04 -15.50 40.75
CA GLU A 124 -49.22 -14.70 40.40
C GLU A 124 -48.90 -13.21 40.18
N LEU A 125 -47.76 -12.73 40.70
CA LEU A 125 -47.28 -11.37 40.44
C LEU A 125 -46.81 -11.23 38.99
N LYS A 126 -47.31 -10.19 38.33
CA LYS A 126 -46.96 -9.77 36.96
C LYS A 126 -46.47 -8.35 37.04
N SER A 127 -45.72 -7.87 36.04
CA SER A 127 -45.24 -6.47 36.01
C SER A 127 -46.34 -5.38 36.04
N SER A 128 -47.63 -5.74 36.04
CA SER A 128 -48.79 -4.84 36.15
C SER A 128 -49.59 -4.95 37.46
N THR A 129 -49.27 -5.90 38.35
CA THR A 129 -50.01 -6.12 39.61
C THR A 129 -49.86 -4.91 40.56
N ARG A 130 -50.96 -4.49 41.21
CA ARG A 130 -50.95 -3.34 42.12
C ARG A 130 -50.44 -3.73 43.52
N SER A 131 -49.88 -2.76 44.25
CA SER A 131 -49.39 -2.98 45.62
C SER A 131 -50.49 -3.37 46.63
N SER A 132 -51.77 -3.13 46.32
CA SER A 132 -52.91 -3.63 47.11
C SER A 132 -53.17 -5.10 46.81
N GLU A 133 -53.30 -5.46 45.53
CA GLU A 133 -53.50 -6.84 45.07
C GLU A 133 -52.37 -7.76 45.54
N ALA A 134 -51.13 -7.26 45.54
CA ALA A 134 -49.98 -7.97 46.08
C ALA A 134 -49.97 -8.07 47.62
N ALA A 135 -50.60 -7.14 48.34
CA ALA A 135 -50.77 -7.24 49.79
C ALA A 135 -51.80 -8.31 50.14
N ASP A 136 -52.96 -8.31 49.46
CA ASP A 136 -54.04 -9.29 49.65
C ASP A 136 -53.55 -10.73 49.41
N LEU A 137 -52.61 -10.92 48.47
CA LEU A 137 -51.99 -12.22 48.15
C LEU A 137 -50.90 -12.67 49.15
N LEU A 138 -50.27 -11.74 49.88
CA LEU A 138 -49.02 -12.01 50.63
C LEU A 138 -49.11 -11.73 52.14
N GLU A 139 -50.22 -11.17 52.63
CA GLU A 139 -50.41 -10.86 54.06
C GLU A 139 -50.22 -12.08 54.99
N GLY A 140 -50.52 -13.29 54.50
CA GLY A 140 -50.33 -14.54 55.23
C GLY A 140 -48.88 -15.04 55.35
N ASP A 141 -47.90 -14.47 54.64
CA ASP A 141 -46.49 -14.88 54.75
C ASP A 141 -45.78 -14.12 55.88
N ALA A 142 -45.07 -14.84 56.74
CA ALA A 142 -44.25 -14.25 57.81
C ALA A 142 -43.19 -13.26 57.27
N ARG A 143 -42.72 -13.46 56.03
CA ARG A 143 -41.77 -12.58 55.34
C ARG A 143 -42.37 -11.21 55.01
N TRP A 144 -43.68 -11.14 54.72
CA TRP A 144 -44.41 -9.88 54.53
C TRP A 144 -44.51 -9.10 55.86
N THR A 145 -44.84 -9.78 56.95
CA THR A 145 -45.03 -9.14 58.25
C THR A 145 -43.72 -8.75 58.96
N ASN A 146 -42.61 -9.45 58.71
CA ASN A 146 -41.27 -9.13 59.24
C ASN A 146 -40.81 -7.67 58.96
N ILE A 147 -41.28 -7.06 57.87
CA ILE A 147 -41.04 -5.64 57.58
C ILE A 147 -42.17 -4.83 58.19
N GLU A 148 -41.97 -4.26 59.38
CA GLU A 148 -42.99 -3.50 60.12
C GLU A 148 -43.45 -2.23 59.36
N SER A 149 -42.55 -1.58 58.62
CA SER A 149 -42.82 -0.34 57.90
C SER A 149 -43.55 -0.59 56.57
N VAL A 150 -44.80 -0.14 56.48
CA VAL A 150 -45.60 -0.16 55.24
C VAL A 150 -44.89 0.59 54.10
N ARG A 151 -44.15 1.66 54.42
CA ARG A 151 -43.34 2.41 53.44
C ARG A 151 -42.21 1.54 52.86
N ASP A 152 -41.51 0.80 53.71
CA ASP A 152 -40.43 -0.11 53.27
C ASP A 152 -40.98 -1.26 52.43
N ARG A 153 -42.17 -1.80 52.76
CA ARG A 153 -42.87 -2.79 51.91
C ARG A 153 -43.18 -2.21 50.53
N GLN A 154 -43.71 -0.98 50.46
CA GLN A 154 -44.03 -0.30 49.19
C GLN A 154 -42.78 0.02 48.37
N GLU A 155 -41.70 0.43 49.02
CA GLU A 155 -40.38 0.70 48.40
C GLU A 155 -39.84 -0.58 47.75
N LEU A 156 -39.71 -1.68 48.51
CA LEU A 156 -39.21 -2.96 48.03
C LEU A 156 -40.11 -3.60 46.96
N PHE A 157 -41.43 -3.43 47.09
CA PHE A 157 -42.38 -3.86 46.06
C PHE A 157 -42.16 -3.07 44.76
N SER A 158 -42.02 -1.74 44.85
CA SER A 158 -41.74 -0.88 43.69
C SER A 158 -40.42 -1.25 43.00
N GLU A 159 -39.34 -1.41 43.76
CA GLU A 159 -38.03 -1.88 43.28
C GLU A 159 -38.15 -3.24 42.55
N TYR A 160 -38.84 -4.20 43.18
CA TYR A 160 -39.05 -5.52 42.58
C TYR A 160 -39.90 -5.47 41.30
N MET A 161 -40.95 -4.64 41.25
CA MET A 161 -41.81 -4.54 40.08
C MET A 161 -41.08 -3.92 38.88
N VAL A 162 -40.12 -3.01 39.12
CA VAL A 162 -39.19 -2.52 38.09
C VAL A 162 -38.22 -3.62 37.65
N GLU A 163 -37.66 -4.41 38.57
CA GLU A 163 -36.83 -5.58 38.25
C GLU A 163 -37.59 -6.61 37.40
N LEU A 164 -38.84 -6.92 37.77
CA LEU A 164 -39.71 -7.86 37.08
C LEU A 164 -40.08 -7.36 35.68
N ALA A 165 -40.49 -6.08 35.54
CA ALA A 165 -40.76 -5.47 34.24
C ALA A 165 -39.54 -5.48 33.32
N ALA A 166 -38.33 -5.23 33.86
CA ALA A 166 -37.09 -5.31 33.11
C ALA A 166 -36.75 -6.75 32.69
N ARG A 167 -36.91 -7.72 33.59
CA ARG A 167 -36.72 -9.17 33.33
C ARG A 167 -37.65 -9.67 32.24
N GLU A 168 -38.96 -9.43 32.35
CA GLU A 168 -39.94 -9.82 31.33
C GLU A 168 -39.63 -9.16 29.96
N LYS A 169 -39.23 -7.88 29.96
CA LYS A 169 -38.88 -7.15 28.73
C LYS A 169 -37.65 -7.75 28.05
N GLU A 170 -36.63 -8.13 28.80
CA GLU A 170 -35.43 -8.76 28.23
C GLU A 170 -35.71 -10.20 27.79
N GLN A 171 -36.54 -10.97 28.52
CA GLN A 171 -37.02 -12.29 28.08
C GLN A 171 -37.75 -12.21 26.73
N ARG A 172 -38.75 -11.32 26.58
CA ARG A 172 -39.46 -11.09 25.31
C ARG A 172 -38.50 -10.70 24.16
N LYS A 173 -37.46 -9.93 24.46
CA LYS A 173 -36.41 -9.51 23.51
C LYS A 173 -35.48 -10.67 23.12
N GLN A 174 -35.09 -11.51 24.06
CA GLN A 174 -34.28 -12.71 23.82
C GLN A 174 -35.07 -13.77 23.04
N GLU A 175 -36.33 -14.05 23.40
CA GLU A 175 -37.22 -14.92 22.62
C GLU A 175 -37.37 -14.43 21.17
N ARG A 176 -37.58 -13.12 20.96
CA ARG A 176 -37.66 -12.56 19.60
C ARG A 176 -36.35 -12.78 18.84
N LYS A 177 -35.20 -12.60 19.49
CA LYS A 177 -33.86 -12.83 18.92
C LYS A 177 -33.68 -14.31 18.55
N GLU A 178 -34.10 -15.24 19.40
CA GLU A 178 -34.03 -16.69 19.16
C GLU A 178 -34.94 -17.12 18.01
N ARG A 179 -36.19 -16.62 17.94
CA ARG A 179 -37.10 -16.88 16.81
C ARG A 179 -36.53 -16.33 15.49
N CYS A 180 -35.93 -15.13 15.50
CA CYS A 180 -35.22 -14.58 14.34
C CYS A 180 -34.01 -15.44 13.93
N ALA A 181 -33.21 -15.92 14.89
CA ALA A 181 -32.05 -16.77 14.63
C ALA A 181 -32.47 -18.14 14.07
N ALA A 182 -33.54 -18.75 14.60
CA ALA A 182 -34.09 -20.00 14.09
C ALA A 182 -34.59 -19.86 12.63
N PHE A 183 -35.29 -18.77 12.31
CA PHE A 183 -35.70 -18.50 10.93
C PHE A 183 -34.51 -18.20 10.01
N ARG A 184 -33.47 -17.50 10.49
CA ARG A 184 -32.24 -17.31 9.72
C ARG A 184 -31.52 -18.64 9.44
N LYS A 185 -31.38 -19.51 10.44
CA LYS A 185 -30.79 -20.84 10.28
C LYS A 185 -31.57 -21.68 9.25
N LEU A 186 -32.90 -21.57 9.23
CA LEU A 186 -33.73 -22.19 8.19
C LEU A 186 -33.44 -21.63 6.78
N LEU A 187 -33.17 -20.33 6.63
CA LEU A 187 -32.72 -19.73 5.34
C LEU A 187 -31.31 -20.21 4.93
N GLU A 188 -30.43 -20.47 5.89
CA GLU A 188 -29.07 -21.01 5.69
C GLU A 188 -29.10 -22.50 5.29
N GLU A 189 -29.99 -23.30 5.92
CA GLU A 189 -30.23 -24.71 5.56
C GLU A 189 -30.98 -24.87 4.23
N THR A 190 -31.76 -23.86 3.82
CA THR A 190 -32.49 -23.86 2.54
C THR A 190 -31.55 -23.47 1.39
N SER A 191 -30.80 -24.45 0.89
CA SER A 191 -29.77 -24.33 -0.18
C SER A 191 -30.23 -23.69 -1.51
N SER A 192 -31.52 -23.44 -1.71
CA SER A 192 -32.04 -22.64 -2.83
C SER A 192 -32.01 -21.13 -2.61
N VAL A 193 -31.76 -20.63 -1.40
CA VAL A 193 -31.69 -19.19 -1.12
C VAL A 193 -30.31 -18.65 -1.50
N LYS A 194 -30.31 -17.75 -2.47
CA LYS A 194 -29.16 -17.06 -3.06
C LYS A 194 -29.40 -15.55 -3.06
N VAL A 195 -28.37 -14.77 -3.39
CA VAL A 195 -28.43 -13.30 -3.56
C VAL A 195 -29.61 -12.85 -4.44
N ASP A 196 -29.90 -13.56 -5.54
CA ASP A 196 -30.97 -13.24 -6.50
C ASP A 196 -32.37 -13.78 -6.11
N SER A 197 -32.52 -14.34 -4.90
CA SER A 197 -33.75 -15.03 -4.51
C SER A 197 -34.92 -14.09 -4.23
N GLN A 198 -36.02 -14.31 -4.95
CA GLN A 198 -37.24 -13.53 -4.79
C GLN A 198 -38.04 -14.00 -3.56
N TRP A 199 -38.36 -13.06 -2.66
CA TRP A 199 -39.09 -13.34 -1.40
C TRP A 199 -40.33 -14.24 -1.56
N ARG A 200 -41.12 -14.05 -2.62
CA ARG A 200 -42.31 -14.90 -2.91
C ARG A 200 -41.99 -16.40 -2.99
N LYS A 201 -40.89 -16.77 -3.66
CA LYS A 201 -40.46 -18.18 -3.80
C LYS A 201 -39.92 -18.77 -2.49
N VAL A 202 -39.43 -17.91 -1.60
CA VAL A 202 -38.95 -18.29 -0.26
C VAL A 202 -40.14 -18.48 0.69
N VAL A 203 -41.15 -17.61 0.64
CA VAL A 203 -42.42 -17.78 1.36
C VAL A 203 -43.12 -19.07 0.95
N GLU A 204 -43.32 -19.31 -0.36
CA GLU A 204 -43.95 -20.51 -0.93
C GLU A 204 -43.28 -21.81 -0.45
N ARG A 205 -41.96 -21.78 -0.21
CA ARG A 205 -41.18 -22.92 0.27
C ARG A 205 -41.21 -23.11 1.79
N LEU A 206 -41.29 -22.02 2.55
CA LEU A 206 -41.13 -22.04 4.02
C LEU A 206 -42.45 -21.87 4.79
N GLU A 207 -43.59 -21.69 4.12
CA GLU A 207 -44.90 -21.54 4.75
C GLU A 207 -45.33 -22.76 5.60
N GLY A 208 -44.74 -23.94 5.38
CA GLY A 208 -44.90 -25.12 6.25
C GLY A 208 -44.19 -25.01 7.61
N GLU A 209 -43.09 -24.27 7.69
CA GLU A 209 -42.08 -24.41 8.74
C GLU A 209 -42.44 -23.68 10.05
N PRO A 210 -42.20 -24.29 11.23
CA PRO A 210 -42.54 -23.67 12.51
C PRO A 210 -41.73 -22.40 12.77
N ALA A 211 -40.45 -22.36 12.37
CA ALA A 211 -39.61 -21.17 12.52
C ALA A 211 -40.06 -19.99 11.65
N PHE A 212 -40.61 -20.26 10.45
CA PHE A 212 -41.24 -19.23 9.61
C PHE A 212 -42.55 -18.75 10.24
N ARG A 213 -43.41 -19.68 10.70
CA ARG A 213 -44.71 -19.35 11.32
C ARG A 213 -44.59 -18.56 12.62
N ALA A 214 -43.55 -18.80 13.43
CA ALA A 214 -43.33 -18.19 14.75
C ALA A 214 -42.95 -16.69 14.74
N LEU A 215 -42.75 -16.09 13.57
CA LEU A 215 -42.44 -14.67 13.39
C LEU A 215 -43.57 -13.90 12.70
N ASP A 216 -43.68 -12.60 12.95
CA ASP A 216 -44.58 -11.71 12.20
C ASP A 216 -44.11 -11.55 10.73
N PRO A 217 -45.02 -11.43 9.74
CA PRO A 217 -44.66 -11.26 8.33
C PRO A 217 -43.67 -10.11 8.06
N ARG A 218 -43.76 -9.01 8.81
CA ARG A 218 -42.82 -7.88 8.75
C ARG A 218 -41.42 -8.29 9.20
N VAL A 219 -41.31 -9.07 10.28
CA VAL A 219 -40.02 -9.52 10.84
C VAL A 219 -39.40 -10.63 9.99
N ARG A 220 -40.22 -11.50 9.38
CA ARG A 220 -39.77 -12.46 8.35
C ARG A 220 -39.07 -11.74 7.20
N LEU A 221 -39.65 -10.65 6.70
CA LEU A 221 -39.06 -9.85 5.62
C LEU A 221 -37.78 -9.13 6.06
N GLU A 222 -37.71 -8.59 7.28
CA GLU A 222 -36.49 -8.02 7.85
C GLU A 222 -35.35 -9.06 7.90
N VAL A 223 -35.58 -10.22 8.54
CA VAL A 223 -34.56 -11.29 8.66
C VAL A 223 -34.13 -11.83 7.29
N PHE A 224 -35.05 -11.91 6.32
CA PHE A 224 -34.71 -12.31 4.96
C PHE A 224 -33.84 -11.26 4.24
N ALA A 225 -34.19 -9.98 4.31
CA ALA A 225 -33.40 -8.91 3.71
C ALA A 225 -32.01 -8.81 4.35
N ASP A 226 -31.91 -9.02 5.67
CA ASP A 226 -30.66 -9.08 6.41
C ASP A 226 -29.79 -10.26 5.94
N TYR A 227 -30.39 -11.44 5.75
CA TYR A 227 -29.69 -12.61 5.22
C TYR A 227 -29.19 -12.43 3.78
N VAL A 228 -30.01 -11.86 2.88
CA VAL A 228 -29.60 -11.57 1.50
C VAL A 228 -28.42 -10.58 1.46
N ARG A 229 -28.44 -9.53 2.28
CA ARG A 229 -27.33 -8.56 2.39
C ARG A 229 -26.03 -9.17 2.93
N ASP A 230 -26.13 -10.27 3.68
CA ASP A 230 -24.96 -11.02 4.14
C ASP A 230 -24.42 -11.97 3.05
N LEU A 231 -25.30 -12.60 2.27
CA LEU A 231 -24.91 -13.35 1.07
C LEU A 231 -24.26 -12.45 0.01
N GLU A 232 -24.81 -11.24 -0.20
CA GLU A 232 -24.23 -10.22 -1.09
C GLU A 232 -22.80 -9.88 -0.68
N ARG A 233 -22.61 -9.52 0.60
CA ARG A 233 -21.29 -9.18 1.15
C ARG A 233 -20.29 -10.33 1.04
N HIS A 234 -20.68 -11.56 1.38
CA HIS A 234 -19.78 -12.72 1.25
C HIS A 234 -19.44 -13.04 -0.22
N ALA A 235 -20.36 -12.83 -1.16
CA ALA A 235 -20.06 -12.95 -2.59
C ALA A 235 -19.12 -11.83 -3.09
N GLU A 236 -19.23 -10.61 -2.56
CA GLU A 236 -18.28 -9.52 -2.85
C GLU A 236 -16.90 -9.75 -2.23
N GLU A 237 -16.83 -10.26 -1.00
CA GLU A 237 -15.60 -10.67 -0.31
C GLU A 237 -14.87 -11.77 -1.09
N GLN A 238 -15.56 -12.85 -1.48
CA GLN A 238 -15.00 -13.92 -2.32
C GLN A 238 -14.49 -13.37 -3.66
N LYS A 239 -15.29 -12.56 -4.36
CA LYS A 239 -14.92 -11.93 -5.64
C LYS A 239 -13.76 -10.93 -5.51
N LEU A 240 -13.55 -10.34 -4.34
CA LEU A 240 -12.39 -9.50 -4.03
C LEU A 240 -11.15 -10.37 -3.74
N GLU A 241 -11.31 -11.46 -3.00
CA GLU A 241 -10.23 -12.42 -2.72
C GLU A 241 -9.76 -13.14 -4.00
N GLU A 242 -10.66 -13.60 -4.87
CA GLU A 242 -10.32 -14.15 -6.19
C GLU A 242 -9.48 -13.17 -7.03
N LYS A 243 -9.91 -11.89 -7.09
CA LYS A 243 -9.16 -10.83 -7.77
C LYS A 243 -7.80 -10.58 -7.12
N ALA A 244 -7.71 -10.63 -5.79
CA ALA A 244 -6.46 -10.47 -5.05
C ALA A 244 -5.53 -11.68 -5.27
N ALA A 245 -6.05 -12.90 -5.27
CA ALA A 245 -5.33 -14.13 -5.55
C ALA A 245 -4.80 -14.14 -6.99
N LYS A 246 -5.61 -13.75 -7.98
CA LYS A 246 -5.15 -13.56 -9.36
C LYS A 246 -4.03 -12.52 -9.44
N LYS A 247 -4.21 -11.33 -8.86
CA LYS A 247 -3.15 -10.29 -8.82
C LYS A 247 -1.87 -10.77 -8.13
N ARG A 248 -1.98 -11.54 -7.04
CA ARG A 248 -0.84 -12.17 -6.34
C ARG A 248 -0.13 -13.17 -7.23
N GLN A 249 -0.86 -14.00 -7.99
CA GLN A 249 -0.27 -14.95 -8.91
C GLN A 249 0.39 -14.26 -10.12
N GLU A 250 -0.27 -13.26 -10.72
CA GLU A 250 0.31 -12.45 -11.80
C GLU A 250 1.59 -11.74 -11.34
N ALA A 251 1.64 -11.27 -10.09
CA ALA A 251 2.84 -10.71 -9.48
C ALA A 251 3.96 -11.75 -9.26
N LYS A 252 3.62 -12.97 -8.79
CA LYS A 252 4.59 -14.08 -8.71
C LYS A 252 5.15 -14.43 -10.08
N ASN A 253 4.30 -14.54 -11.11
CA ASN A 253 4.70 -14.84 -12.48
C ASN A 253 5.66 -13.76 -13.03
N ARG A 254 5.38 -12.47 -12.81
CA ARG A 254 6.30 -11.37 -13.16
C ARG A 254 7.62 -11.44 -12.38
N ALA A 255 7.59 -11.74 -11.09
CA ALA A 255 8.79 -11.86 -10.26
C ALA A 255 9.68 -13.03 -10.68
N ALA A 256 9.09 -14.19 -10.99
CA ALA A 256 9.79 -15.35 -11.54
C ALA A 256 10.45 -15.04 -12.90
N PHE A 257 9.75 -14.35 -13.79
CA PHE A 257 10.34 -13.94 -15.07
C PHE A 257 11.46 -12.89 -14.90
N LYS A 258 11.34 -11.93 -13.96
CA LYS A 258 12.46 -11.02 -13.62
C LYS A 258 13.67 -11.75 -13.02
N ALA A 259 13.44 -12.81 -12.23
CA ALA A 259 14.54 -13.65 -11.72
C ALA A 259 15.24 -14.43 -12.85
N LEU A 260 14.48 -15.02 -13.78
CA LEU A 260 15.01 -15.69 -14.98
C LEU A 260 15.82 -14.73 -15.86
N LEU A 261 15.31 -13.51 -16.11
CA LEU A 261 16.03 -12.46 -16.82
C LEU A 261 17.37 -12.15 -16.13
N LYS A 262 17.38 -12.00 -14.80
CA LYS A 262 18.61 -11.73 -14.02
C LYS A 262 19.61 -12.87 -14.10
N GLU A 263 19.20 -14.13 -14.01
CA GLU A 263 20.08 -15.29 -14.24
C GLU A 263 20.66 -15.26 -15.65
N HIS A 264 19.86 -14.90 -16.65
CA HIS A 264 20.29 -14.82 -18.04
C HIS A 264 21.23 -13.64 -18.32
N VAL A 265 21.16 -12.56 -17.54
CA VAL A 265 22.18 -11.49 -17.53
C VAL A 265 23.47 -11.99 -16.88
N GLU A 266 23.40 -12.63 -15.71
CA GLU A 266 24.58 -13.16 -15.00
C GLU A 266 25.31 -14.25 -15.80
N GLY A 267 24.55 -15.07 -16.54
CA GLY A 267 25.08 -16.05 -17.50
C GLY A 267 25.49 -15.47 -18.86
N ASN A 268 25.46 -14.15 -19.06
CA ASN A 268 25.76 -13.44 -20.32
C ASN A 268 24.93 -13.93 -21.55
N ARG A 269 23.75 -14.52 -21.31
CA ARG A 269 22.76 -14.92 -22.35
C ARG A 269 21.96 -13.71 -22.83
N ILE A 270 21.78 -12.70 -21.97
CA ILE A 270 21.27 -11.37 -22.31
C ILE A 270 22.45 -10.39 -22.22
N THR A 271 22.58 -9.55 -23.24
CA THR A 271 23.61 -8.52 -23.37
C THR A 271 22.94 -7.22 -23.81
N ALA A 272 23.66 -6.09 -23.71
CA ALA A 272 23.21 -4.79 -24.22
C ALA A 272 22.92 -4.74 -25.75
N ARG A 273 23.16 -5.83 -26.49
CA ARG A 273 22.93 -5.96 -27.95
C ARG A 273 21.95 -7.07 -28.33
N THR A 274 21.49 -7.89 -27.38
CA THR A 274 20.63 -9.04 -27.65
C THR A 274 19.26 -8.57 -28.14
N ALA A 275 18.81 -9.00 -29.31
CA ALA A 275 17.49 -8.62 -29.80
C ALA A 275 16.38 -9.46 -29.13
N TRP A 276 15.23 -8.85 -28.84
CA TRP A 276 14.07 -9.56 -28.28
C TRP A 276 13.67 -10.80 -29.10
N LYS A 277 13.79 -10.74 -30.43
CA LYS A 277 13.48 -11.89 -31.32
C LYS A 277 14.40 -13.08 -31.07
N GLU A 278 15.68 -12.84 -30.78
CA GLU A 278 16.68 -13.88 -30.54
C GLU A 278 16.48 -14.49 -29.15
N TYR A 279 16.32 -13.64 -28.13
CA TYR A 279 16.03 -14.07 -26.77
C TYR A 279 14.69 -14.83 -26.65
N LEU A 280 13.67 -14.43 -27.42
CA LEU A 280 12.38 -15.12 -27.48
C LEU A 280 12.50 -16.55 -28.04
N LEU A 281 13.40 -16.82 -28.98
CA LEU A 281 13.63 -18.18 -29.48
C LEU A 281 14.21 -19.11 -28.40
N PHE A 282 14.91 -18.55 -27.42
CA PHE A 282 15.42 -19.26 -26.25
C PHE A 282 14.35 -19.38 -25.15
N CYS A 283 13.85 -18.24 -24.62
CA CYS A 283 13.01 -18.25 -23.43
C CYS A 283 11.56 -18.74 -23.63
N LYS A 284 11.06 -18.89 -24.87
CA LYS A 284 9.68 -19.34 -25.17
C LYS A 284 9.27 -20.66 -24.49
N HIS A 285 10.23 -21.52 -24.16
CA HIS A 285 9.97 -22.83 -23.55
C HIS A 285 10.06 -22.82 -22.02
N GLU A 286 10.52 -21.72 -21.41
CA GLU A 286 10.68 -21.60 -19.95
C GLU A 286 9.34 -21.45 -19.24
N ASP A 287 9.13 -22.19 -18.15
CA ASP A 287 7.90 -22.14 -17.35
C ASP A 287 7.59 -20.71 -16.85
N ALA A 288 8.62 -19.95 -16.45
CA ALA A 288 8.47 -18.57 -16.02
C ALA A 288 8.01 -17.64 -17.15
N TYR A 289 8.41 -17.89 -18.40
CA TYR A 289 7.93 -17.14 -19.56
C TYR A 289 6.47 -17.49 -19.88
N GLN A 290 6.15 -18.78 -19.93
CA GLN A 290 4.79 -19.27 -20.21
C GLN A 290 3.80 -18.79 -19.13
N ALA A 291 4.19 -18.85 -17.85
CA ALA A 291 3.41 -18.32 -16.75
C ALA A 291 3.22 -16.79 -16.88
N MET A 292 4.23 -16.03 -17.29
CA MET A 292 4.06 -14.59 -17.57
C MET A 292 3.06 -14.35 -18.71
N CYS A 293 3.15 -15.10 -19.80
CA CYS A 293 2.21 -15.00 -20.93
C CYS A 293 0.76 -15.32 -20.56
N SER A 294 0.50 -16.05 -19.46
CA SER A 294 -0.85 -16.28 -18.94
C SER A 294 -1.47 -15.09 -18.22
N ASN A 295 -0.68 -14.07 -17.85
CA ASN A 295 -1.15 -12.91 -17.10
C ASN A 295 -2.06 -12.01 -17.95
N ALA A 296 -3.18 -11.55 -17.37
CA ALA A 296 -4.13 -10.69 -18.08
C ALA A 296 -3.81 -9.19 -17.97
N GLY A 297 -2.77 -8.80 -17.22
CA GLY A 297 -2.37 -7.40 -17.07
C GLY A 297 -1.05 -7.19 -16.32
N GLY A 298 -0.61 -5.93 -16.31
CA GLY A 298 0.76 -5.53 -15.96
C GLY A 298 1.72 -5.66 -17.16
N SER A 299 3.00 -5.38 -16.91
CA SER A 299 4.03 -5.36 -17.95
C SER A 299 4.18 -6.70 -18.69
N ARG A 300 4.38 -6.64 -20.00
CA ARG A 300 4.56 -7.80 -20.88
C ARG A 300 5.99 -8.36 -20.80
N PRO A 301 6.23 -9.62 -21.25
CA PRO A 301 7.57 -10.22 -21.16
C PRO A 301 8.62 -9.45 -21.96
N ARG A 302 8.20 -8.85 -23.09
CA ARG A 302 9.04 -7.97 -23.91
C ARG A 302 9.45 -6.71 -23.15
N GLU A 303 8.51 -6.01 -22.54
CA GLU A 303 8.76 -4.78 -21.78
C GLU A 303 9.75 -5.05 -20.64
N LEU A 304 9.56 -6.15 -19.89
CA LEU A 304 10.48 -6.54 -18.81
C LEU A 304 11.88 -6.94 -19.28
N PHE A 305 12.04 -7.33 -20.55
CA PHE A 305 13.34 -7.56 -21.17
C PHE A 305 13.95 -6.26 -21.71
N GLU A 306 13.13 -5.34 -22.24
CA GLU A 306 13.57 -4.03 -22.71
C GLU A 306 14.07 -3.17 -21.54
N ASP A 307 13.39 -3.19 -20.37
CA ASP A 307 13.88 -2.66 -19.08
C ASP A 307 15.35 -3.07 -18.83
N VAL A 308 15.64 -4.38 -19.00
CA VAL A 308 16.92 -5.02 -18.63
C VAL A 308 18.01 -4.77 -19.68
N VAL A 309 17.65 -4.73 -20.97
CA VAL A 309 18.59 -4.40 -22.05
C VAL A 309 18.95 -2.90 -22.02
N GLU A 310 18.02 -2.03 -21.61
CA GLU A 310 18.29 -0.61 -21.37
C GLU A 310 19.25 -0.41 -20.19
N GLU A 311 19.00 -1.04 -19.03
CA GLU A 311 19.92 -1.03 -17.88
C GLU A 311 21.34 -1.52 -18.26
N LEU A 312 21.43 -2.58 -19.08
CA LEU A 312 22.71 -3.07 -19.58
C LEU A 312 23.37 -2.12 -20.60
N ALA A 313 22.60 -1.41 -21.43
CA ALA A 313 23.14 -0.46 -22.40
C ALA A 313 23.65 0.82 -21.73
N GLU A 314 22.93 1.34 -20.73
CA GLU A 314 23.40 2.45 -19.88
C GLU A 314 24.71 2.07 -19.19
N ARG A 315 24.75 0.89 -18.55
CA ARG A 315 25.96 0.38 -17.90
C ARG A 315 27.10 0.21 -18.89
N LEU A 316 26.85 -0.34 -20.07
CA LEU A 316 27.89 -0.54 -21.10
C LEU A 316 28.47 0.81 -21.57
N GLU A 317 27.67 1.84 -21.81
CA GLU A 317 28.22 3.15 -22.24
C GLU A 317 28.89 3.91 -21.08
N ALA A 318 28.47 3.69 -19.83
CA ALA A 318 29.17 4.20 -18.64
C ALA A 318 30.56 3.54 -18.46
N ASP A 319 30.62 2.21 -18.51
CA ASP A 319 31.86 1.42 -18.52
C ASP A 319 32.77 1.87 -19.67
N LYS A 320 32.20 2.05 -20.87
CA LYS A 320 32.88 2.54 -22.08
C LYS A 320 33.35 3.98 -21.97
N SER A 321 32.70 4.85 -21.21
CA SER A 321 33.25 6.19 -20.90
C SER A 321 34.45 6.06 -19.97
N CYS A 322 34.35 5.26 -18.91
CA CYS A 322 35.45 5.03 -17.98
C CYS A 322 36.71 4.50 -18.71
N VAL A 323 36.56 3.56 -19.65
CA VAL A 323 37.65 3.08 -20.51
C VAL A 323 38.20 4.19 -21.42
N LYS A 324 37.35 4.96 -22.12
CA LYS A 324 37.82 6.10 -22.94
C LYS A 324 38.62 7.11 -22.12
N ASP A 325 38.16 7.43 -20.91
CA ASP A 325 38.76 8.47 -20.08
C ASP A 325 40.09 8.00 -19.46
N ALA A 326 40.21 6.72 -19.11
CA ALA A 326 41.48 6.10 -18.75
C ALA A 326 42.50 6.13 -19.92
N LEU A 327 42.08 5.79 -21.15
CA LEU A 327 42.95 5.82 -22.32
C LEU A 327 43.42 7.25 -22.69
N LYS A 328 42.56 8.27 -22.50
CA LYS A 328 42.95 9.69 -22.62
C LYS A 328 44.02 10.08 -21.60
N LEU A 329 43.86 9.67 -20.34
CA LEU A 329 44.83 9.96 -19.28
C LEU A 329 46.17 9.27 -19.52
N ALA A 330 46.15 8.04 -20.02
CA ALA A 330 47.32 7.30 -20.50
C ALA A 330 47.94 7.89 -21.79
N LYS A 331 47.27 8.84 -22.46
CA LYS A 331 47.65 9.40 -23.78
C LYS A 331 47.86 8.33 -24.86
N PHE A 332 47.09 7.24 -24.80
CA PHE A 332 47.30 6.07 -25.64
C PHE A 332 46.57 6.21 -26.99
N GLU A 333 47.33 6.21 -28.08
CA GLU A 333 46.79 6.28 -29.44
C GLU A 333 46.45 4.87 -29.97
N MET A 334 45.16 4.52 -29.95
CA MET A 334 44.68 3.25 -30.52
C MET A 334 44.65 3.29 -32.05
N THR A 335 45.17 2.25 -32.68
CA THR A 335 45.06 1.97 -34.14
C THR A 335 44.16 0.77 -34.38
N SER A 336 43.76 0.50 -35.63
CA SER A 336 42.98 -0.72 -35.95
C SER A 336 43.70 -2.05 -35.71
N ALA A 337 45.02 -2.03 -35.45
CA ALA A 337 45.86 -3.19 -35.21
C ALA A 337 46.20 -3.45 -33.72
N THR A 338 45.82 -2.55 -32.80
CA THR A 338 46.11 -2.69 -31.36
C THR A 338 45.47 -3.94 -30.77
N SER A 339 46.22 -4.73 -29.98
CA SER A 339 45.69 -5.96 -29.37
C SER A 339 44.87 -5.72 -28.09
N ARG A 340 44.04 -6.71 -27.72
CA ARG A 340 43.28 -6.71 -26.46
C ARG A 340 44.21 -6.70 -25.24
N GLU A 341 45.39 -7.31 -25.36
CA GLU A 341 46.39 -7.41 -24.30
C GLU A 341 47.12 -6.09 -24.08
N GLU A 342 47.48 -5.36 -25.14
CA GLU A 342 48.02 -3.99 -25.05
C GLU A 342 47.04 -3.04 -24.34
N VAL A 343 45.76 -3.06 -24.73
CA VAL A 343 44.72 -2.22 -24.10
C VAL A 343 44.52 -2.62 -22.63
N ALA A 344 44.50 -3.92 -22.32
CA ALA A 344 44.38 -4.41 -20.94
C ALA A 344 45.59 -4.00 -20.08
N ALA A 345 46.81 -4.11 -20.61
CA ALA A 345 48.03 -3.67 -19.93
C ALA A 345 48.04 -2.15 -19.69
N GLN A 346 47.61 -1.36 -20.68
CA GLN A 346 47.58 0.09 -20.58
C GLN A 346 46.50 0.59 -19.61
N LEU A 347 45.36 -0.10 -19.53
CA LEU A 347 44.32 0.16 -18.52
C LEU A 347 44.73 -0.34 -17.12
N GLY A 348 45.53 -1.40 -17.02
CA GLY A 348 46.09 -1.90 -15.76
C GLY A 348 47.03 -0.92 -15.06
N GLN A 349 47.59 0.05 -15.79
CA GLN A 349 48.41 1.15 -15.26
C GLN A 349 47.58 2.31 -14.68
N ALA A 350 46.25 2.30 -14.82
CA ALA A 350 45.40 3.36 -14.28
C ALA A 350 45.17 3.16 -12.77
N GLU A 351 45.70 4.07 -11.94
CA GLU A 351 45.56 4.03 -10.49
C GLU A 351 44.36 4.85 -9.97
N GLY A 352 44.07 4.71 -8.67
CA GLY A 352 42.98 5.41 -7.99
C GLY A 352 41.57 5.00 -8.46
N GLY A 353 40.59 5.88 -8.23
CA GLY A 353 39.16 5.61 -8.46
C GLY A 353 38.72 5.44 -9.92
N ILE A 354 39.65 5.51 -10.89
CA ILE A 354 39.43 5.06 -12.27
C ILE A 354 39.86 3.59 -12.41
N GLY A 355 41.03 3.23 -11.87
CA GLY A 355 41.49 1.84 -11.80
C GLY A 355 40.53 0.91 -11.05
N GLU A 356 39.92 1.38 -9.97
CA GLU A 356 38.88 0.62 -9.25
C GLU A 356 37.63 0.38 -10.09
N LYS A 357 37.19 1.39 -10.86
CA LYS A 357 36.05 1.26 -11.77
C LYS A 357 36.35 0.30 -12.92
N LEU A 358 37.53 0.39 -13.53
CA LEU A 358 37.97 -0.52 -14.59
C LEU A 358 37.99 -1.99 -14.12
N LYS A 359 38.39 -2.25 -12.86
CA LYS A 359 38.35 -3.57 -12.23
C LYS A 359 36.93 -4.08 -11.91
N ALA A 360 35.92 -3.21 -11.96
CA ALA A 360 34.50 -3.55 -11.74
C ALA A 360 33.70 -3.73 -13.04
N ILE A 361 34.31 -3.49 -14.21
CA ILE A 361 33.72 -3.79 -15.51
C ILE A 361 33.79 -5.31 -15.74
N SER A 362 32.71 -5.93 -16.22
CA SER A 362 32.72 -7.37 -16.54
C SER A 362 33.64 -7.68 -17.72
N GLU A 363 34.21 -8.88 -17.77
CA GLU A 363 35.06 -9.27 -18.90
C GLU A 363 34.31 -9.17 -20.25
N HIS A 364 33.02 -9.51 -20.24
CA HIS A 364 32.13 -9.39 -21.40
C HIS A 364 31.96 -7.93 -21.84
N ASN A 365 31.70 -7.00 -20.91
CA ASN A 365 31.61 -5.57 -21.23
C ASN A 365 32.96 -5.06 -21.76
N MET A 366 34.08 -5.46 -21.15
CA MET A 366 35.42 -5.12 -21.66
C MET A 366 35.66 -5.61 -23.10
N ALA A 367 35.19 -6.80 -23.45
CA ALA A 367 35.29 -7.32 -24.82
C ALA A 367 34.44 -6.51 -25.82
N LEU A 368 33.18 -6.19 -25.47
CA LEU A 368 32.31 -5.34 -26.29
C LEU A 368 32.87 -3.92 -26.47
N ILE A 369 33.46 -3.34 -25.40
CA ILE A 369 34.09 -2.02 -25.42
C ILE A 369 35.34 -2.02 -26.30
N PHE A 370 36.18 -3.05 -26.20
CA PHE A 370 37.35 -3.19 -27.06
C PHE A 370 36.97 -3.27 -28.54
N GLN A 371 35.95 -4.07 -28.89
CA GLN A 371 35.43 -4.16 -30.25
C GLN A 371 34.94 -2.78 -30.77
N ASP A 372 34.18 -2.05 -29.96
CA ASP A 372 33.70 -0.68 -30.30
C ASP A 372 34.84 0.34 -30.49
N LEU A 373 35.97 0.17 -29.82
CA LEU A 373 37.14 1.03 -29.98
C LEU A 373 37.91 0.68 -31.26
N VAL A 374 38.11 -0.62 -31.52
CA VAL A 374 38.78 -1.11 -32.75
C VAL A 374 37.99 -0.74 -34.00
N ASP A 375 36.67 -0.96 -34.01
CA ASP A 375 35.83 -0.63 -35.17
C ASP A 375 35.70 0.88 -35.39
N ARG A 376 35.74 1.68 -34.31
CA ARG A 376 35.87 3.15 -34.39
C ARG A 376 37.22 3.58 -34.99
N CYS A 377 38.31 2.85 -34.74
CA CYS A 377 39.59 3.15 -35.40
C CYS A 377 39.55 2.79 -36.89
N LYS A 378 38.99 1.63 -37.27
CA LYS A 378 38.75 1.29 -38.68
C LYS A 378 37.87 2.32 -39.38
N GLU A 379 36.78 2.78 -38.74
CA GLU A 379 35.88 3.81 -39.29
C GLU A 379 36.61 5.15 -39.51
N LYS A 380 37.48 5.56 -38.58
CA LYS A 380 38.34 6.74 -38.75
C LYS A 380 39.34 6.57 -39.91
N GLU A 381 39.99 5.42 -40.00
CA GLU A 381 40.96 5.10 -41.05
C GLU A 381 40.28 5.07 -42.43
N GLU A 382 39.10 4.44 -42.54
CA GLU A 382 38.30 4.43 -43.76
C GLU A 382 37.81 5.84 -44.14
N LYS A 383 37.37 6.65 -43.16
CA LYS A 383 37.01 8.07 -43.38
C LYS A 383 38.21 8.92 -43.79
N ALA A 384 39.40 8.66 -43.26
CA ALA A 384 40.63 9.31 -43.66
C ALA A 384 41.04 8.92 -45.10
N LEU A 385 40.93 7.64 -45.47
CA LEU A 385 41.16 7.16 -46.83
C LEU A 385 40.13 7.76 -47.82
N LYS A 386 38.85 7.82 -47.45
CA LYS A 386 37.79 8.48 -48.24
C LYS A 386 38.03 9.99 -48.38
N ARG A 387 38.51 10.67 -47.32
CA ARG A 387 38.92 12.09 -47.37
C ARG A 387 40.12 12.30 -48.29
N LYS A 388 41.18 11.47 -48.20
CA LYS A 388 42.34 11.53 -49.10
C LYS A 388 41.94 11.31 -50.56
N LYS A 389 41.10 10.33 -50.84
CA LYS A 389 40.56 10.08 -52.19
C LYS A 389 39.75 11.27 -52.73
N ARG A 390 38.92 11.90 -51.90
CA ARG A 390 38.19 13.13 -52.29
C ARG A 390 39.13 14.29 -52.55
N ALA A 391 40.06 14.61 -51.65
CA ALA A 391 41.03 15.68 -51.87
C ALA A 391 41.89 15.48 -53.14
N LEU A 392 42.14 14.23 -53.54
CA LEU A 392 42.79 13.89 -54.80
C LEU A 392 41.87 14.12 -56.01
N GLN A 393 40.59 13.75 -55.94
CA GLN A 393 39.59 14.06 -56.97
C GLN A 393 39.38 15.57 -57.09
N ASP A 394 39.15 16.28 -55.98
CA ASP A 394 38.99 17.75 -55.92
C ASP A 394 40.19 18.47 -56.57
N PHE A 395 41.40 17.89 -56.47
CA PHE A 395 42.60 18.39 -57.14
C PHE A 395 42.67 18.03 -58.63
N GLN A 396 42.28 16.82 -59.03
CA GLN A 396 42.17 16.42 -60.44
C GLN A 396 41.11 17.25 -61.18
N ASP A 397 39.97 17.52 -60.55
CA ASP A 397 38.90 18.36 -61.11
C ASP A 397 39.36 19.82 -61.22
N HIS A 398 40.15 20.31 -60.24
CA HIS A 398 40.79 21.62 -60.32
C HIS A 398 41.82 21.72 -61.46
N LEU A 399 42.61 20.66 -61.70
CA LEU A 399 43.49 20.57 -62.87
C LEU A 399 42.69 20.54 -64.18
N ALA A 400 41.58 19.79 -64.22
CA ALA A 400 40.71 19.69 -65.39
C ALA A 400 40.02 21.00 -65.75
N GLY A 401 39.67 21.82 -64.76
CA GLY A 401 39.16 23.18 -64.95
C GLY A 401 40.24 24.22 -65.30
N ASN A 402 41.52 23.95 -64.99
CA ASN A 402 42.57 24.94 -65.16
C ASN A 402 43.16 24.96 -66.59
N ARG A 403 42.86 26.03 -67.31
CA ARG A 403 43.27 26.25 -68.70
C ARG A 403 44.77 26.53 -68.91
N SER A 404 45.58 26.68 -67.85
CA SER A 404 47.05 26.74 -67.99
C SER A 404 47.70 25.37 -68.12
N VAL A 405 46.98 24.28 -67.83
CA VAL A 405 47.51 22.91 -67.94
C VAL A 405 47.41 22.41 -69.39
N THR A 406 48.52 21.97 -69.96
CA THR A 406 48.61 21.50 -71.35
C THR A 406 49.42 20.20 -71.44
N ALA A 407 49.32 19.49 -72.57
CA ALA A 407 50.04 18.24 -72.83
C ALA A 407 51.58 18.37 -72.95
N ALA A 408 52.14 19.53 -72.63
CA ALA A 408 53.59 19.79 -72.56
C ALA A 408 54.02 20.45 -71.23
N SER A 409 53.09 20.70 -70.30
CA SER A 409 53.36 21.37 -69.03
C SER A 409 54.09 20.44 -68.05
N THR A 410 55.16 20.92 -67.41
CA THR A 410 55.89 20.14 -66.40
C THR A 410 55.47 20.49 -64.96
N TRP A 411 55.66 19.54 -64.04
CA TRP A 411 55.45 19.75 -62.61
C TRP A 411 56.24 20.95 -62.06
N ALA A 412 57.47 21.17 -62.53
CA ALA A 412 58.32 22.27 -62.07
C ALA A 412 57.77 23.67 -62.41
N GLU A 413 57.00 23.80 -63.49
CA GLU A 413 56.41 25.07 -63.94
C GLU A 413 55.09 25.36 -63.23
N LEU A 414 54.19 24.38 -63.16
CA LEU A 414 52.84 24.56 -62.59
C LEU A 414 52.81 24.50 -61.05
N LYS A 415 53.81 23.89 -60.41
CA LYS A 415 53.87 23.74 -58.94
C LYS A 415 53.67 25.07 -58.20
N GLY A 416 54.26 26.17 -58.68
CA GLY A 416 54.13 27.48 -58.04
C GLY A 416 52.71 28.08 -58.10
N GLU A 417 51.93 27.76 -59.13
CA GLU A 417 50.51 28.15 -59.20
C GLU A 417 49.67 27.21 -58.31
N LEU A 418 49.93 25.90 -58.37
CA LEU A 418 49.17 24.87 -57.69
C LEU A 418 49.34 24.89 -56.16
N GLU A 419 50.55 25.17 -55.64
CA GLU A 419 50.83 25.34 -54.20
C GLU A 419 49.99 26.45 -53.54
N GLY A 420 49.51 27.42 -54.32
CA GLY A 420 48.58 28.45 -53.84
C GLY A 420 47.18 27.92 -53.51
N THR A 421 46.75 26.84 -54.17
CA THR A 421 45.35 26.41 -54.24
C THR A 421 44.85 25.71 -52.96
N SER A 422 43.53 25.77 -52.72
CA SER A 422 42.94 25.03 -51.59
C SER A 422 42.89 23.51 -51.82
N ALA A 423 42.90 23.05 -53.07
CA ALA A 423 42.89 21.63 -53.40
C ALA A 423 44.26 20.98 -53.12
N TYR A 424 45.35 21.61 -53.55
CA TYR A 424 46.71 21.19 -53.21
C TYR A 424 46.93 21.13 -51.68
N LYS A 425 46.49 22.16 -50.96
CA LYS A 425 46.56 22.24 -49.49
C LYS A 425 45.66 21.22 -48.77
N ALA A 426 44.73 20.57 -49.46
CA ALA A 426 43.89 19.51 -48.89
C ALA A 426 44.48 18.10 -49.05
N LEU A 427 45.45 17.92 -49.97
CA LEU A 427 46.12 16.64 -50.23
C LEU A 427 47.16 16.26 -49.16
N ASP A 428 47.85 17.25 -48.59
CA ASP A 428 48.86 17.09 -47.52
C ASP A 428 50.09 16.21 -47.90
N ASP A 429 50.20 15.82 -49.17
CA ASP A 429 51.25 14.97 -49.74
C ASP A 429 51.67 15.49 -51.13
N PRO A 430 52.91 16.00 -51.30
CA PRO A 430 53.38 16.54 -52.57
C PRO A 430 53.63 15.46 -53.64
N THR A 431 53.81 14.20 -53.25
CA THR A 431 54.04 13.09 -54.20
C THR A 431 52.74 12.62 -54.83
N ALA A 432 51.65 12.56 -54.05
CA ALA A 432 50.31 12.31 -54.57
C ALA A 432 49.84 13.42 -55.52
N ALA A 433 50.14 14.69 -55.19
CA ALA A 433 49.85 15.83 -56.05
C ALA A 433 50.67 15.79 -57.36
N GLN A 434 51.94 15.37 -57.31
CA GLN A 434 52.78 15.23 -58.51
C GLN A 434 52.23 14.17 -59.47
N GLY A 435 51.97 12.95 -58.97
CA GLY A 435 51.43 11.86 -59.78
C GLY A 435 50.05 12.17 -60.37
N ALA A 436 49.23 12.96 -59.67
CA ALA A 436 47.94 13.41 -60.17
C ALA A 436 48.05 14.41 -61.34
N LEU A 437 49.04 15.31 -61.33
CA LEU A 437 49.32 16.19 -62.49
C LEU A 437 49.89 15.38 -63.66
N GLU A 438 50.88 14.53 -63.41
CA GLU A 438 51.55 13.74 -64.45
C GLU A 438 50.54 12.85 -65.19
N ALA A 439 49.66 12.14 -64.46
CA ALA A 439 48.58 11.35 -65.05
C ALA A 439 47.58 12.20 -65.87
N TYR A 440 47.27 13.42 -65.44
CA TYR A 440 46.39 14.32 -66.19
C TYR A 440 47.04 14.88 -67.47
N VAL A 441 48.36 15.16 -67.44
CA VAL A 441 49.14 15.56 -68.62
C VAL A 441 49.24 14.40 -69.62
N GLU A 442 49.43 13.16 -69.16
CA GLU A 442 49.34 11.96 -70.00
C GLU A 442 47.93 11.78 -70.58
N GLU A 443 46.87 12.00 -69.81
CA GLU A 443 45.48 11.92 -70.29
C GLU A 443 45.20 12.98 -71.37
N LEU A 444 45.71 14.20 -71.22
CA LEU A 444 45.62 15.25 -72.25
C LEU A 444 46.38 14.85 -73.53
N ALA A 445 47.58 14.26 -73.40
CA ALA A 445 48.34 13.75 -74.54
C ALA A 445 47.62 12.59 -75.25
N ALA A 446 47.03 11.66 -74.50
CA ALA A 446 46.24 10.56 -75.02
C ALA A 446 44.96 11.05 -75.72
N LYS A 447 44.23 12.00 -75.12
CA LYS A 447 43.06 12.67 -75.74
C LYS A 447 43.44 13.39 -77.03
N ALA A 448 44.60 14.06 -77.08
CA ALA A 448 45.11 14.69 -78.29
C ALA A 448 45.42 13.65 -79.41
N LYS A 449 46.12 12.56 -79.07
CA LYS A 449 46.43 11.47 -80.01
C LYS A 449 45.16 10.80 -80.55
N ALA A 450 44.23 10.42 -79.68
CA ALA A 450 42.96 9.80 -80.06
C ALA A 450 42.10 10.74 -80.94
N ARG A 451 42.19 12.06 -80.75
CA ARG A 451 41.52 13.06 -81.60
C ARG A 451 42.11 13.09 -83.02
N GLU A 452 43.42 12.95 -83.19
CA GLU A 452 44.03 12.83 -84.53
C GLU A 452 43.70 11.48 -85.18
N GLU A 453 43.80 10.36 -84.44
CA GLU A 453 43.40 9.03 -84.94
C GLU A 453 41.92 9.01 -85.39
N ARG A 454 41.02 9.67 -84.64
CA ARG A 454 39.62 9.84 -85.06
C ARG A 454 39.49 10.70 -86.32
N LYS A 455 40.20 11.83 -86.41
CA LYS A 455 40.21 12.69 -87.62
C LYS A 455 40.74 11.93 -88.83
N GLU A 456 41.67 11.00 -88.65
CA GLU A 456 42.20 10.15 -89.70
C GLU A 456 41.16 9.13 -90.18
N ARG A 457 40.55 8.36 -89.26
CA ARG A 457 39.43 7.45 -89.57
C ARG A 457 38.27 8.16 -90.27
N GLU A 458 37.89 9.36 -89.80
CA GLU A 458 36.85 10.17 -90.46
C GLU A 458 37.25 10.64 -91.87
N LYS A 459 38.53 10.86 -92.16
CA LYS A 459 39.01 11.16 -93.53
C LYS A 459 38.95 9.92 -94.42
N GLU A 460 39.29 8.75 -93.89
CA GLU A 460 39.20 7.47 -94.62
C GLU A 460 37.76 7.08 -94.92
N GLU A 461 36.86 7.19 -93.94
CA GLU A 461 35.43 6.93 -94.12
C GLU A 461 34.80 7.87 -95.17
N LYS A 462 35.23 9.15 -95.19
CA LYS A 462 34.81 10.14 -96.20
C LYS A 462 35.40 9.86 -97.59
N LYS A 463 36.59 9.24 -97.70
CA LYS A 463 37.13 8.72 -98.97
C LYS A 463 36.33 7.50 -99.45
N SER A 464 36.08 6.54 -98.56
CA SER A 464 35.28 5.33 -98.84
C SER A 464 33.89 5.68 -99.36
N ARG A 465 33.13 6.54 -98.65
CA ARG A 465 31.81 7.01 -99.09
C ARG A 465 31.82 7.79 -100.41
N LYS A 466 32.95 8.35 -100.84
CA LYS A 466 33.06 8.98 -102.17
C LYS A 466 33.33 7.95 -103.27
N SER A 467 34.02 6.85 -102.98
CA SER A 467 34.30 5.78 -103.94
C SER A 467 33.09 4.91 -104.30
N HIS A 468 32.02 4.92 -103.48
CA HIS A 468 30.84 4.07 -103.65
C HIS A 468 29.65 4.82 -104.29
N ARG A 469 29.89 5.97 -104.93
CA ARG A 469 28.81 6.87 -105.42
C ARG A 469 28.80 7.10 -106.94
N ASP A 470 29.62 6.34 -107.66
CA ASP A 470 29.71 6.33 -109.13
C ASP A 470 29.23 4.97 -109.72
N HIS A 471 28.28 4.31 -109.03
CA HIS A 471 27.54 3.14 -109.50
C HIS A 471 26.10 3.15 -108.98
N ASP A 472 25.24 2.46 -109.71
CA ASP A 472 23.83 2.16 -109.40
C ASP A 472 22.87 3.38 -109.39
N ASP A 473 22.64 3.94 -110.58
CA ASP A 473 21.28 4.28 -111.01
C ASP A 473 20.55 2.96 -111.33
N ASP A 474 19.40 2.69 -110.70
CA ASP A 474 18.17 2.12 -111.31
C ASP A 474 17.08 1.82 -110.25
N ASP A 475 15.82 1.88 -110.68
CA ASP A 475 14.52 1.31 -110.19
C ASP A 475 14.32 0.86 -108.70
N ASP A 476 13.15 0.91 -108.04
CA ASP A 476 11.72 1.30 -108.23
C ASP A 476 10.83 0.23 -107.52
N ASP A 477 9.56 0.57 -107.24
CA ASP A 477 8.47 -0.25 -106.68
C ASP A 477 8.70 -0.92 -105.28
N GLY A 478 7.65 -1.52 -104.71
CA GLY A 478 7.76 -2.45 -103.58
C GLY A 478 6.42 -2.95 -103.02
N ARG A 479 5.54 -2.03 -102.63
CA ARG A 479 4.09 -2.22 -102.34
C ARG A 479 3.66 -3.11 -101.14
N GLU A 480 2.48 -2.76 -100.60
CA GLU A 480 1.81 -3.41 -99.46
C GLU A 480 1.38 -4.89 -99.63
N ARG A 481 1.27 -5.61 -98.50
CA ARG A 481 0.21 -6.58 -98.11
C ARG A 481 0.21 -6.69 -96.57
N ARG A 482 -0.75 -6.28 -95.73
CA ARG A 482 -2.23 -6.08 -95.71
C ARG A 482 -2.99 -7.26 -95.06
N LYS A 483 -3.86 -6.92 -94.08
CA LYS A 483 -4.75 -7.77 -93.23
C LYS A 483 -4.06 -8.33 -91.95
N GLU A 484 -4.74 -8.51 -90.80
CA GLU A 484 -6.19 -8.43 -90.49
C GLU A 484 -6.53 -8.08 -89.01
N LYS A 485 -7.85 -7.91 -88.75
CA LYS A 485 -8.59 -7.99 -87.47
C LYS A 485 -8.57 -6.77 -86.51
N LYS A 486 -9.67 -6.01 -86.57
CA LYS A 486 -10.13 -5.04 -85.55
C LYS A 486 -10.61 -5.74 -84.27
N ARG A 487 -10.41 -5.12 -83.10
CA ARG A 487 -11.45 -4.95 -82.04
C ARG A 487 -10.97 -4.03 -80.91
N HIS A 488 -11.59 -2.86 -80.76
CA HIS A 488 -11.66 -2.19 -79.45
C HIS A 488 -12.65 -2.95 -78.56
N LYS A 489 -12.38 -3.03 -77.23
CA LYS A 489 -13.20 -2.40 -76.18
C LYS A 489 -12.70 -2.76 -74.76
N ASP A 490 -12.51 -1.71 -73.97
CA ASP A 490 -12.48 -1.58 -72.49
C ASP A 490 -12.09 -2.78 -71.59
N LYS A 491 -11.02 -2.59 -70.80
CA LYS A 491 -11.04 -2.87 -69.36
C LYS A 491 -9.88 -2.20 -68.59
N LYS A 492 -10.19 -1.82 -67.33
CA LYS A 492 -9.32 -1.44 -66.19
C LYS A 492 -7.86 -1.03 -66.47
N ARG A 493 -7.51 0.19 -66.06
CA ARG A 493 -6.16 0.49 -65.52
C ARG A 493 -6.22 0.54 -64.00
N HIS A 494 -5.64 -0.48 -63.36
CA HIS A 494 -4.98 -0.33 -62.06
C HIS A 494 -3.51 -0.05 -62.40
N ARG A 495 -2.82 0.85 -61.69
CA ARG A 495 -1.36 1.05 -61.86
C ARG A 495 -0.71 1.09 -60.49
N GLU A 496 -0.30 -0.08 -60.04
CA GLU A 496 0.96 -0.18 -59.32
C GLU A 496 2.08 -0.02 -60.35
N GLU A 497 3.23 0.47 -59.93
CA GLU A 497 4.52 0.15 -60.54
C GLU A 497 5.61 0.46 -59.50
N ARG A 498 6.49 -0.51 -59.28
CA ARG A 498 7.78 -0.37 -58.61
C ARG A 498 8.85 -0.77 -59.62
N GLU A 499 10.07 -0.28 -59.40
CA GLU A 499 11.35 -0.93 -59.82
C GLU A 499 11.49 -1.09 -61.38
N ASP A 500 12.62 -0.81 -62.04
CA ASP A 500 14.02 -0.57 -61.66
C ASP A 500 14.69 0.44 -62.64
N GLY A 501 15.96 0.82 -62.38
CA GLY A 501 16.95 1.01 -63.47
C GLY A 501 17.49 2.41 -63.79
N GLU A 502 18.54 2.82 -63.06
CA GLU A 502 19.80 3.45 -63.53
C GLU A 502 19.90 4.86 -64.22
N GLU A 503 21.09 5.45 -63.99
CA GLU A 503 21.81 6.58 -64.65
C GLU A 503 21.35 8.07 -64.54
N GLY A 504 22.35 8.97 -64.55
CA GLY A 504 22.29 10.45 -64.38
C GLY A 504 22.33 10.90 -62.90
N SER A 505 23.42 11.36 -62.28
CA SER A 505 24.64 12.10 -62.71
C SER A 505 24.43 13.60 -62.98
N GLU A 506 25.11 14.44 -62.17
CA GLU A 506 25.34 15.90 -62.27
C GLU A 506 24.10 16.83 -62.41
N GLU A 507 24.10 18.11 -61.98
CA GLU A 507 25.05 18.95 -61.22
C GLU A 507 24.23 19.91 -60.30
N GLY A 508 24.79 20.84 -59.52
CA GLY A 508 25.14 22.22 -59.96
C GLY A 508 23.90 23.09 -60.31
N ASP A 509 23.74 24.34 -59.84
CA ASP A 509 24.65 25.17 -59.05
C ASP A 509 23.95 26.43 -58.43
N HIS A 510 24.59 27.05 -57.42
CA HIS A 510 24.49 28.43 -56.86
C HIS A 510 23.09 29.13 -56.66
N SER A 511 22.85 29.83 -55.53
CA SER A 511 23.20 31.24 -55.23
C SER A 511 22.60 32.28 -56.21
N ASP A 512 22.13 33.46 -55.80
CA ASP A 512 22.21 34.15 -54.50
C ASP A 512 21.08 35.20 -54.34
N ASP A 513 21.28 36.15 -53.42
CA ASP A 513 20.85 37.56 -53.48
C ASP A 513 19.46 37.98 -52.92
N GLU A 514 19.55 38.57 -51.74
CA GLU A 514 18.99 39.89 -51.40
C GLU A 514 17.47 40.16 -51.44
N ARG A 515 16.98 40.36 -50.21
CA ARG A 515 16.28 41.59 -49.76
C ARG A 515 14.82 41.88 -50.18
N ARG A 516 14.05 41.93 -49.08
CA ARG A 516 13.27 43.11 -48.61
C ARG A 516 11.83 43.31 -49.14
N ARG A 517 10.94 43.17 -48.14
CA ARG A 517 9.99 44.19 -47.62
C ARG A 517 8.52 44.15 -48.08
N LYS A 518 7.71 43.87 -47.05
CA LYS A 518 6.53 44.64 -46.56
C LYS A 518 5.11 44.29 -47.09
N LYS A 519 4.29 43.85 -46.11
CA LYS A 519 2.84 44.13 -45.93
C LYS A 519 1.89 43.37 -46.89
N LYS A 520 0.67 42.96 -46.49
CA LYS A 520 -0.03 42.99 -45.17
C LYS A 520 -1.23 42.01 -45.16
N ARG A 521 -1.48 41.37 -44.01
CA ARG A 521 -2.80 40.97 -43.44
C ARG A 521 -3.88 40.31 -44.33
N SER A 522 -4.18 39.03 -44.06
CA SER A 522 -5.51 38.49 -43.65
C SER A 522 -5.36 36.95 -43.52
N SER A 523 -5.29 36.33 -42.34
CA SER A 523 -6.30 36.08 -41.28
C SER A 523 -7.10 34.78 -41.50
N ARG A 524 -7.32 34.04 -40.40
CA ARG A 524 -7.96 32.71 -40.25
C ARG A 524 -7.15 31.50 -40.75
N LYS A 525 -6.95 30.52 -39.85
CA LYS A 525 -6.29 29.21 -40.06
C LYS A 525 -6.77 28.25 -38.95
N HIS A 526 -7.10 27.01 -39.31
CA HIS A 526 -7.39 25.85 -38.45
C HIS A 526 -8.62 25.97 -37.53
N ASP A 527 -9.44 24.94 -37.29
CA ASP A 527 -9.21 23.48 -37.03
C ASP A 527 -8.65 23.26 -35.60
N LEU A 528 -9.42 22.60 -34.71
CA LEU A 528 -9.32 21.17 -34.33
C LEU A 528 -7.96 20.83 -33.68
N ASP A 529 -7.86 20.28 -32.46
CA ASP A 529 -8.85 19.59 -31.60
C ASP A 529 -8.55 19.75 -30.08
N ASP A 530 -9.34 19.04 -29.25
CA ASP A 530 -9.08 18.62 -27.86
C ASP A 530 -8.87 19.67 -26.73
N ARG A 531 -9.97 19.99 -26.04
CA ARG A 531 -10.01 20.29 -24.59
C ARG A 531 -11.41 20.03 -23.99
N ASP A 532 -11.62 18.85 -23.40
CA ASP A 532 -12.70 18.59 -22.42
C ASP A 532 -12.42 17.28 -21.64
N ASP A 533 -12.00 17.38 -20.37
CA ASP A 533 -12.40 16.51 -19.24
C ASP A 533 -11.60 16.89 -17.95
N ASP A 534 -12.03 17.95 -17.23
CA ASP A 534 -11.50 18.23 -15.87
C ASP A 534 -12.45 19.15 -15.05
N SER A 535 -13.59 18.61 -14.54
CA SER A 535 -14.38 19.21 -13.45
C SER A 535 -15.59 18.37 -12.98
N ASP A 536 -15.42 17.45 -12.00
CA ASP A 536 -16.56 17.07 -11.10
C ASP A 536 -16.23 16.47 -9.71
N ASP A 537 -14.96 16.33 -9.28
CA ASP A 537 -14.65 15.69 -7.97
C ASP A 537 -14.95 16.60 -6.75
N ASP A 538 -14.70 17.91 -6.87
CA ASP A 538 -14.58 18.82 -5.72
C ASP A 538 -15.92 19.13 -5.00
N ARG A 539 -17.05 18.67 -5.55
CA ARG A 539 -18.40 18.91 -4.98
C ARG A 539 -18.81 17.91 -3.90
N ARG A 540 -18.15 16.75 -3.76
CA ARG A 540 -18.54 15.72 -2.78
C ARG A 540 -17.89 15.89 -1.41
N ARG A 541 -16.62 16.31 -1.34
CA ARG A 541 -15.83 16.41 -0.09
C ARG A 541 -16.33 17.45 0.94
N ARG A 542 -17.19 18.40 0.56
CA ARG A 542 -17.59 19.51 1.44
C ARG A 542 -18.76 19.20 2.40
N LYS A 543 -19.39 18.01 2.32
CA LYS A 543 -20.57 17.66 3.14
C LYS A 543 -20.28 16.90 4.44
N GLU A 544 -19.15 16.22 4.56
CA GLU A 544 -18.83 15.39 5.75
C GLU A 544 -18.25 16.19 6.92
N LYS A 545 -17.42 17.21 6.65
CA LYS A 545 -16.76 18.04 7.69
C LYS A 545 -17.69 18.92 8.55
N LYS A 546 -19.02 18.76 8.46
CA LYS A 546 -20.01 19.48 9.27
C LYS A 546 -20.90 18.58 10.15
N ARG A 547 -20.44 17.37 10.48
CA ARG A 547 -21.11 16.45 11.44
C ARG A 547 -20.22 15.99 12.61
N HIS A 548 -19.03 16.57 12.76
CA HIS A 548 -18.02 16.10 13.73
C HIS A 548 -17.56 17.19 14.71
N ARG A 549 -18.43 18.18 15.00
CA ARG A 549 -18.12 19.30 15.90
C ARG A 549 -19.14 19.52 17.04
N ASP A 550 -20.19 18.70 17.08
CA ASP A 550 -21.32 18.84 18.01
C ASP A 550 -21.33 17.67 19.02
N ARG A 551 -20.16 17.23 19.50
CA ARG A 551 -20.05 16.06 20.41
C ARG A 551 -18.86 16.02 21.38
N ASP A 552 -18.11 17.11 21.52
CA ASP A 552 -17.04 17.26 22.52
C ASP A 552 -17.36 18.48 23.37
N GLY A 553 -17.92 18.26 24.56
CA GLY A 553 -18.37 19.34 25.46
C GLY A 553 -19.43 18.91 26.47
N ASP A 554 -19.03 18.13 27.47
CA ASP A 554 -19.36 18.37 28.90
C ASP A 554 -18.57 17.39 29.81
N ASP A 555 -18.66 17.60 31.13
CA ASP A 555 -18.17 16.78 32.25
C ASP A 555 -16.65 16.51 32.37
N LYS A 556 -15.91 17.43 33.05
CA LYS A 556 -14.72 17.13 33.90
C LYS A 556 -14.40 18.21 34.96
N GLU A 557 -15.28 18.35 35.95
CA GLU A 557 -14.95 18.57 37.38
C GLU A 557 -15.75 17.45 38.11
N ASP A 558 -15.37 16.83 39.23
CA ASP A 558 -14.43 17.09 40.34
C ASP A 558 -13.20 16.14 40.31
N GLY A 559 -12.22 16.13 41.24
CA GLY A 559 -11.95 16.98 42.41
C GLY A 559 -11.64 16.16 43.69
N GLU A 560 -10.39 15.71 43.86
CA GLU A 560 -9.89 15.08 45.09
C GLU A 560 -8.69 15.85 45.67
N CYS A 561 -8.85 16.36 46.90
CA CYS A 561 -7.83 16.83 47.85
C CYS A 561 -8.42 16.81 49.27
#